data_AF-A0A552EVX7-F1
#
_entry.id   AF-A0A552EVX7-F1
#
_cell.length_a   1.000
_cell.length_b   1.000
_cell.length_c   1.000
_cell.angle_alpha   90.00
_cell.angle_beta   90.00
_cell.angle_gamma   90.00
#
_symmetry.space_group_name_H-M   'P 1'
#
loop_
_entity.id
_entity.type
_entity.pdbx_description
1 polymer ?
#
loop_
_entity_poly.entity_id
_entity_poly.type
_entity_poly.pdbx_seq_one_letter_code
_entity_poly.pdbx_strand_id
1 'polypeptide(L)' 'MPTVLQVGPYSFIFFSSDQREPAHIHVKRDRKLAKYWLDPITLEKNRGFKEHELNQIAKLITEHQPAILTAWHDYFDP' A
#
# COMPACT_ATOMS: atom_id res chain seq x y z
N MET A 1 -6.64 -5.57 10.34
CA MET A 1 -5.97 -4.47 9.60
C MET A 1 -4.63 -4.20 10.27
N PRO A 2 -3.60 -5.02 9.98
CA PRO A 2 -2.26 -4.71 10.43
C PRO A 2 -1.75 -3.47 9.69
N THR A 3 -1.14 -2.54 10.42
CA THR A 3 -0.31 -1.50 9.81
C THR A 3 1.04 -2.13 9.53
N VAL A 4 1.40 -2.23 8.25
CA VAL A 4 2.62 -2.87 7.76
C VAL A 4 3.80 -1.91 7.89
N LEU A 5 3.55 -0.64 7.59
CA LEU A 5 4.56 0.41 7.58
C LEU A 5 3.90 1.75 7.85
N GLN A 6 4.61 2.66 8.52
CA GLN A 6 4.19 4.04 8.68
C GLN A 6 5.37 4.95 8.35
N VAL A 7 5.19 5.82 7.34
CA VAL A 7 6.21 6.80 6.93
C VAL A 7 5.58 8.19 6.89
N GLY A 8 6.01 9.04 7.81
CA GLY A 8 5.44 10.38 7.99
C GLY A 8 3.91 10.29 8.20
N PRO A 9 3.10 10.99 7.37
CA PRO A 9 1.65 10.99 7.52
C PRO A 9 0.95 9.82 6.81
N TYR A 10 1.69 8.89 6.21
CA TYR A 10 1.14 7.78 5.42
C TYR A 10 1.20 6.47 6.21
N SER A 11 0.04 5.82 6.37
CA SER A 11 -0.06 4.47 6.91
C SER A 11 -0.30 3.47 5.78
N PHE A 12 0.57 2.46 5.69
CA PHE A 12 0.50 1.36 4.73
C PHE A 12 -0.15 0.16 5.42
N ILE A 13 -1.26 -0.33 4.85
CA ILE A 13 -2.15 -1.28 5.52
C ILE A 13 -2.64 -2.36 4.55
N PHE A 14 -2.93 -3.54 5.08
CA PHE A 14 -3.70 -4.58 4.41
C PHE A 14 -5.09 -4.71 5.04
N PHE A 15 -6.12 -4.96 4.23
CA PHE A 15 -7.41 -5.41 4.74
C PHE A 15 -7.47 -6.93 4.74
N SER A 16 -8.09 -7.51 5.76
CA SER A 16 -8.24 -8.97 5.84
C SER A 16 -9.06 -9.57 4.68
N SER A 17 -9.85 -8.74 4.00
CA SER A 17 -10.63 -9.12 2.81
C SER A 17 -9.80 -9.32 1.54
N ASP A 18 -8.52 -8.90 1.54
CA ASP A 18 -7.72 -8.76 0.33
C ASP A 18 -7.11 -10.09 -0.15
N GLN A 19 -7.28 -11.18 0.60
CA GLN A 19 -6.64 -12.49 0.38
C GLN A 19 -6.83 -13.09 -1.02
N ARG A 20 -7.88 -12.71 -1.76
CA ARG A 20 -8.15 -13.24 -3.11
C ARG A 20 -7.60 -12.38 -4.24
N GLU A 21 -6.95 -11.27 -3.93
CA GLU A 21 -6.38 -10.36 -4.91
C GLU A 21 -4.85 -10.54 -5.01
N PRO A 22 -4.23 -10.14 -6.14
CA PRO A 22 -2.77 -10.06 -6.22
C PRO A 22 -2.17 -9.13 -5.15
N ALA A 23 -0.86 -9.24 -4.93
CA ALA A 23 -0.16 -8.45 -3.91
C ALA A 23 -0.34 -6.93 -4.12
N HIS A 24 -0.90 -6.27 -3.13
CA HIS A 24 -1.17 -4.84 -3.16
C HIS A 24 -1.08 -4.21 -1.78
N ILE A 25 -1.02 -2.88 -1.74
CA ILE A 25 -0.98 -2.11 -0.50
C ILE A 25 -1.97 -0.95 -0.54
N HIS A 26 -2.65 -0.75 0.59
CA HIS A 26 -3.45 0.45 0.80
C HIS A 26 -2.64 1.51 1.53
N VAL A 27 -2.72 2.76 1.07
CA VAL A 27 -2.05 3.90 1.69
C VAL A 27 -3.10 4.88 2.18
N LYS A 28 -3.14 5.10 3.49
CA LYS A 28 -4.13 5.96 4.16
C LYS A 28 -3.46 7.20 4.76
N ARG A 29 -4.16 8.33 4.65
CA ARG A 29 -3.86 9.57 5.38
C ARG A 29 -5.15 10.35 5.58
N ASP A 30 -5.48 10.72 6.81
CA ASP A 30 -6.73 11.43 7.14
C ASP A 30 -7.97 10.71 6.55
N ARG A 31 -8.73 11.40 5.69
CA ARG A 31 -9.88 10.86 4.92
C ARG A 31 -9.49 10.35 3.52
N LYS A 32 -8.20 10.32 3.19
CA LYS A 32 -7.67 9.91 1.88
C LYS A 32 -7.23 8.45 1.91
N LEU A 33 -7.40 7.76 0.78
CA LEU A 33 -7.01 6.37 0.61
C LEU A 33 -6.54 6.13 -0.83
N ALA A 34 -5.40 5.46 -0.99
CA ALA A 34 -4.94 4.94 -2.28
C ALA A 34 -4.73 3.43 -2.20
N LYS A 35 -4.82 2.74 -3.34
CA LYS A 35 -4.44 1.33 -3.51
C LYS A 35 -3.44 1.22 -4.65
N TYR A 36 -2.36 0.51 -4.39
CA TYR A 36 -1.29 0.24 -5.36
C TYR A 36 -1.06 -1.27 -5.47
N TRP A 37 -0.95 -1.76 -6.69
CA TRP A 37 -0.36 -3.08 -6.95
C TRP A 37 1.13 -3.05 -6.61
N LEU A 38 1.69 -4.19 -6.22
CA LEU A 38 3.11 -4.33 -5.91
C LEU A 38 3.90 -5.01 -7.02
N ASP A 39 3.24 -5.60 -8.02
CA ASP A 39 3.89 -6.21 -9.19
C ASP A 39 3.05 -6.04 -10.48
N PRO A 40 3.37 -5.06 -11.35
CA PRO A 40 4.30 -3.95 -11.11
C PRO A 40 3.70 -2.87 -10.19
N ILE A 41 4.55 -2.02 -9.59
CA ILE A 41 4.08 -0.91 -8.73
C ILE A 41 3.27 0.08 -9.57
N THR A 42 1.95 0.04 -9.42
CA THR A 42 1.01 0.84 -10.20
C THR A 42 -0.17 1.26 -9.35
N LEU A 43 -0.63 2.50 -9.55
CA LEU A 43 -1.80 3.02 -8.87
C LEU A 43 -3.05 2.37 -9.45
N GLU A 44 -3.84 1.69 -8.62
CA GLU A 44 -5.13 1.13 -9.02
C GLU A 44 -6.27 2.08 -8.66
N LYS A 45 -6.22 2.68 -7.47
CA LYS A 45 -7.31 3.51 -6.96
C LYS A 45 -6.77 4.67 -6.15
N ASN A 46 -7.28 5.87 -6.40
CA ASN A 46 -7.01 7.05 -5.61
C ASN A 46 -8.33 7.68 -5.11
N ARG A 47 -8.43 7.91 -3.81
CA ARG A 47 -9.46 8.70 -3.16
C ARG A 47 -8.81 9.85 -2.39
N GLY A 48 -8.70 11.00 -3.05
CA GLY A 48 -8.41 12.28 -2.40
C GLY A 48 -6.94 12.70 -2.32
N PHE A 49 -5.99 11.90 -2.83
CA PHE A 49 -4.60 12.34 -2.97
C PHE A 49 -4.41 13.17 -4.25
N LYS A 50 -3.57 14.20 -4.15
CA LYS A 50 -3.11 14.95 -5.32
C LYS A 50 -1.97 14.21 -6.02
N GLU A 51 -1.73 14.53 -7.29
CA GLU A 51 -0.70 13.87 -8.10
C GLU A 51 0.70 13.89 -7.48
N HIS A 52 1.14 15.02 -6.92
CA HIS A 52 2.43 15.08 -6.23
C HIS A 52 2.49 14.19 -4.97
N GLU A 53 1.37 14.02 -4.26
CA GLU A 53 1.29 13.10 -3.12
C GLU A 53 1.37 11.65 -3.60
N LEU A 54 0.68 11.31 -4.69
CA LEU A 54 0.75 9.98 -5.32
C LEU A 54 2.16 9.64 -5.80
N ASN A 55 2.88 10.61 -6.39
CA ASN A 55 4.27 10.43 -6.79
C ASN A 55 5.17 10.17 -5.59
N GLN A 56 4.94 10.88 -4.47
CA GLN A 56 5.68 10.62 -3.23
C GLN A 56 5.34 9.24 -2.65
N ILE A 57 4.07 8.86 -2.63
CA ILE A 57 3.62 7.56 -2.17
C ILE A 57 4.24 6.45 -3.01
N ALA A 58 4.23 6.56 -4.33
CA ALA A 58 4.83 5.58 -5.22
C ALA A 58 6.33 5.39 -4.94
N LYS A 59 7.08 6.48 -4.71
CA LYS A 59 8.49 6.40 -4.30
C LYS A 59 8.69 5.63 -2.99
N LEU A 60 7.87 5.92 -1.98
CA LEU A 60 7.91 5.22 -0.70
C LEU A 60 7.57 3.72 -0.85
N ILE A 61 6.60 3.39 -1.70
CA ILE A 61 6.28 1.99 -2.01
C ILE A 61 7.48 1.32 -2.68
N THR A 62 8.11 1.95 -3.67
CA THR A 62 9.29 1.41 -4.34
C THR A 62 10.45 1.17 -3.36
N GLU A 63 10.72 2.14 -2.48
CA GLU A 63 11.79 2.03 -1.48
C GLU A 63 11.57 0.86 -0.50
N HIS A 64 10.32 0.61 -0.12
CA HIS A 64 9.96 -0.42 0.85
C HIS A 64 9.32 -1.67 0.23
N GLN A 65 9.32 -1.80 -1.10
CA GLN A 65 8.60 -2.86 -1.82
C GLN A 65 8.97 -4.27 -1.33
N PRO A 66 10.25 -4.62 -1.12
CA PRO A 66 10.59 -5.96 -0.66
C PRO A 66 9.98 -6.28 0.71
N ALA A 67 10.03 -5.33 1.65
CA ALA A 67 9.47 -5.51 2.99
C ALA A 67 7.94 -5.62 2.96
N ILE A 68 7.28 -4.83 2.12
CA ILE A 68 5.81 -4.88 1.97
C ILE A 68 5.39 -6.22 1.33
N LEU A 69 6.11 -6.72 0.32
CA LEU A 69 5.85 -8.03 -0.28
C LEU A 69 6.06 -9.18 0.71
N THR A 70 7.13 -9.16 1.49
CA THR A 70 7.33 -10.15 2.56
C THR A 70 6.16 -10.15 3.55
N ALA A 71 5.77 -8.97 4.04
CA ALA A 71 4.63 -8.85 4.95
C ALA A 71 3.30 -9.29 4.32
N TRP A 72 3.13 -9.13 3.01
CA TRP A 72 1.95 -9.64 2.29
C TRP A 72 1.91 -11.17 2.34
N HIS A 73 2.99 -11.83 1.97
CA HIS A 73 3.09 -13.30 1.98
C HIS A 73 2.93 -13.85 3.40
N ASP A 74 3.61 -13.27 4.39
CA ASP A 74 3.49 -13.68 5.80
C ASP A 74 2.05 -13.58 6.33
N TYR A 75 1.25 -12.67 5.79
CA TYR A 75 -0.12 -12.44 6.26
C TYR A 75 -1.18 -13.24 5.49
N PHE A 76 -1.00 -13.47 4.19
CA PHE A 76 -2.02 -14.08 3.32
C PHE A 76 -1.70 -15.51 2.85
N ASP A 77 -0.44 -15.95 2.93
CA ASP A 77 0.04 -17.27 2.49
C ASP A 77 0.56 -18.10 3.69
N PRO A 78 -0.33 -18.65 4.54
CA PRO A 78 0.05 -19.45 5.71
C PRO A 78 0.53 -20.87 5.39
#